data_AF-A0A3R6XXK0-F1
#
_entry.id   AF-A0A3R6XXK0-F1
#
_cell.length_a   1.000
_cell.length_b   1.000
_cell.length_c   1.000
_cell.angle_alpha   90.00
_cell.angle_beta   90.00
_cell.angle_gamma   90.00
#
_symmetry.space_group_name_H-M   'P 1'
#
loop_
_entity.id
_entity.type
_entity.pdbx_description
1 polymer ?
#
loop_
_entity_poly.entity_id
_entity_poly.type
_entity_poly.pdbx_seq_one_letter_code
_entity_poly.pdbx_strand_id
1 'polypeptide(L)'
;MDFKRIEMIFLVVFIALDVFLFTSYIKSRNAVVITNNSGHISLAKEMDKDNIAINKKLNNHPSQGYYLASKDSQILRDNQNKLRNQSVSYNEEKHQLNSILDSPILLAAQAPQQTLNRFLAKQQNVLFGNQYSYEPNLSTKNNIVYIEKRKIGQFYEFDGRINFQIEDNRLVGYQQRYIDDINVLREKQATISERHAVDSLYTNNEIPSNSQIRWIELAYGRLLKVKENTIYIPMWYVGFTTKGSKSMQISKVNAFSGAIIKEDQNRQVKVSE
;
A
#
# COMPACT_ATOMS: atom_id res chain seq x y z
N MET A 1 -10.26 56.98 -26.79
CA MET A 1 -11.08 56.20 -25.83
C MET A 1 -10.16 55.19 -25.16
N ASP A 2 -10.21 55.13 -23.85
CA ASP A 2 -9.04 54.94 -23.00
C ASP A 2 -8.49 53.51 -22.92
N PHE A 3 -7.63 53.15 -23.86
CA PHE A 3 -6.87 51.89 -23.84
C PHE A 3 -6.13 51.68 -22.50
N LYS A 4 -5.56 52.75 -21.93
CA LYS A 4 -4.91 52.75 -20.60
C LYS A 4 -5.87 52.42 -19.45
N ARG A 5 -7.17 52.76 -19.56
CA ARG A 5 -8.17 52.44 -18.52
C ARG A 5 -8.56 50.96 -18.59
N ILE A 6 -8.68 50.40 -19.79
CA ILE A 6 -8.99 48.98 -19.99
C ILE A 6 -7.81 48.10 -19.53
N GLU A 7 -6.57 48.50 -19.83
CA GLU A 7 -5.35 47.81 -19.40
C GLU A 7 -5.23 47.76 -17.86
N MET A 8 -5.54 48.87 -17.19
CA MET A 8 -5.47 48.93 -15.72
C MET A 8 -6.55 48.06 -15.05
N ILE A 9 -7.77 48.00 -15.62
CA ILE A 9 -8.81 47.11 -15.13
C ILE A 9 -8.39 45.65 -15.27
N PHE A 10 -7.80 45.26 -16.41
CA PHE A 10 -7.34 43.89 -16.64
C PHE A 10 -6.23 43.48 -15.66
N LEU A 11 -5.29 44.38 -15.37
CA LEU A 11 -4.24 44.17 -14.37
C LEU A 11 -4.82 43.94 -12.97
N VAL A 12 -5.79 44.76 -12.55
CA VAL A 12 -6.41 44.64 -11.22
C VAL A 12 -7.17 43.32 -11.08
N VAL A 13 -7.92 42.93 -12.12
CA VAL A 13 -8.64 41.64 -12.12
C VAL A 13 -7.67 40.46 -12.08
N PHE A 14 -6.55 40.53 -12.82
CA PHE A 14 -5.53 39.49 -12.81
C PHE A 14 -4.89 39.32 -11.43
N ILE A 15 -4.52 40.43 -10.78
CA ILE A 15 -3.98 40.40 -9.41
C ILE A 15 -5.00 39.84 -8.41
N ALA A 16 -6.27 40.23 -8.52
CA ALA A 16 -7.33 39.70 -7.65
C ALA A 16 -7.49 38.18 -7.83
N LEU A 17 -7.39 37.69 -9.07
CA LEU A 17 -7.45 36.27 -9.39
C LEU A 17 -6.21 35.53 -8.89
N ASP A 18 -5.02 36.11 -9.00
CA ASP A 18 -3.78 35.54 -8.45
C ASP A 18 -3.82 35.45 -6.93
N VAL A 19 -4.33 36.48 -6.24
CA VAL A 19 -4.53 36.45 -4.78
C VAL A 19 -5.59 35.42 -4.40
N PHE A 20 -6.67 35.30 -5.17
CA PHE A 20 -7.68 34.26 -4.95
C PHE A 20 -7.08 32.85 -5.15
N LEU A 21 -6.31 32.64 -6.22
CA LEU A 21 -5.62 31.38 -6.48
C LEU A 21 -4.60 31.08 -5.38
N PHE A 22 -3.82 32.06 -4.94
CA PHE A 22 -2.83 31.89 -3.89
C PHE A 22 -3.49 31.57 -2.54
N THR A 23 -4.57 32.26 -2.17
CA THR A 23 -5.33 31.97 -0.95
C THR A 23 -6.05 30.62 -1.02
N SER A 24 -6.63 30.26 -2.17
CA SER A 24 -7.23 28.95 -2.41
C SER A 24 -6.18 27.83 -2.38
N TYR A 25 -4.99 28.07 -2.94
CA TYR A 25 -3.86 27.15 -2.93
C TYR A 25 -3.33 26.92 -1.51
N ILE A 26 -3.16 28.00 -0.73
CA ILE A 26 -2.82 27.92 0.70
C ILE A 26 -3.92 27.17 1.45
N LYS A 27 -5.21 27.43 1.21
CA LYS A 27 -6.33 26.70 1.85
C LYS A 27 -6.42 25.24 1.41
N SER A 28 -6.02 24.90 0.18
CA SER A 28 -5.98 23.51 -0.30
C SER A 28 -4.83 22.72 0.31
N ARG A 29 -3.67 23.34 0.56
CA ARG A 29 -2.58 22.73 1.34
C ARG A 29 -2.86 22.75 2.85
N ASN A 30 -3.50 23.81 3.33
CA ASN A 30 -3.96 24.02 4.70
C ASN A 30 -5.45 23.75 4.82
N ALA A 31 -5.95 22.64 4.25
CA ALA A 31 -7.13 22.01 4.81
C ALA A 31 -6.67 21.52 6.19
N VAL A 32 -6.62 22.47 7.13
CA VAL A 32 -6.51 22.23 8.54
C VAL A 32 -7.69 21.33 8.80
N VAL A 33 -7.40 20.03 8.93
CA VAL A 33 -8.21 19.13 9.71
C VAL A 33 -8.35 19.87 11.03
N ILE A 34 -9.49 20.53 11.23
CA ILE A 34 -9.82 21.08 12.53
C ILE A 34 -9.87 19.86 13.42
N THR A 35 -8.78 19.62 14.15
CA THR A 35 -8.71 18.63 15.21
C THR A 35 -9.61 19.15 16.32
N ASN A 36 -10.91 18.96 16.17
CA ASN A 36 -11.84 19.08 17.28
C ASN A 36 -11.48 17.91 18.21
N ASN A 37 -10.59 18.18 19.18
CA ASN A 37 -10.19 17.20 20.19
C ASN A 37 -11.42 16.59 20.92
N SER A 38 -12.53 17.33 21.00
CA SER A 38 -13.80 16.83 21.52
C SER A 38 -14.37 15.65 20.72
N GLY A 39 -14.29 15.70 19.38
CA GLY A 39 -14.77 14.63 18.49
C GLY A 39 -13.92 13.36 18.57
N HIS A 40 -12.61 13.49 18.75
CA HIS A 40 -11.74 12.31 18.93
C HIS A 40 -11.95 11.64 20.30
N ILE A 41 -12.18 12.42 21.37
CA ILE A 41 -12.46 11.87 22.69
C ILE A 41 -13.83 11.16 22.70
N SER A 42 -14.82 11.64 21.95
CA SER A 42 -16.11 10.93 21.82
C SER A 42 -15.96 9.62 21.05
N LEU A 43 -15.26 9.61 19.91
CA LEU A 43 -15.03 8.38 19.14
C LEU A 43 -14.26 7.32 19.94
N ALA A 44 -13.21 7.69 20.67
CA ALA A 44 -12.46 6.75 21.48
C ALA A 44 -13.34 6.08 22.55
N LYS A 45 -14.28 6.82 23.15
CA LYS A 45 -15.25 6.27 24.12
C LYS A 45 -16.30 5.38 23.45
N GLU A 46 -16.71 5.70 22.24
CA GLU A 46 -17.66 4.87 21.47
C GLU A 46 -17.02 3.54 21.07
N MET A 47 -15.78 3.56 20.56
CA MET A 47 -15.00 2.36 20.28
C MET A 47 -14.83 1.46 21.52
N ASP A 48 -14.58 2.07 22.69
CA ASP A 48 -14.48 1.34 23.96
C ASP A 48 -15.81 0.65 24.34
N LYS A 49 -16.94 1.36 24.19
CA LYS A 49 -18.28 0.77 24.40
C LYS A 49 -18.56 -0.40 23.45
N ASP A 50 -18.05 -0.33 22.22
CA ASP A 50 -18.16 -1.40 21.24
C ASP A 50 -17.14 -2.53 21.44
N ASN A 51 -16.38 -2.51 22.54
CA ASN A 51 -15.32 -3.47 22.86
C ASN A 51 -14.24 -3.55 21.77
N ILE A 52 -13.91 -2.41 21.14
CA ILE A 52 -12.84 -2.34 20.14
C ILE A 52 -11.52 -1.97 20.84
N ALA A 53 -10.62 -2.95 20.93
CA ALA A 53 -9.32 -2.77 21.57
C ALA A 53 -8.25 -2.30 20.57
N ILE A 54 -7.41 -1.35 20.99
CA ILE A 54 -6.28 -0.84 20.20
C ILE A 54 -4.98 -1.13 20.96
N ASN A 55 -4.15 -2.04 20.44
CA ASN A 55 -2.96 -2.54 21.16
C ASN A 55 -1.77 -1.56 21.20
N LYS A 56 -1.86 -0.45 20.46
CA LYS A 56 -0.81 0.56 20.34
C LYS A 56 -1.42 1.95 20.45
N LYS A 57 -0.67 2.89 21.03
CA LYS A 57 -1.00 4.31 20.95
C LYS A 57 -0.89 4.79 19.50
N LEU A 58 -2.01 5.21 18.91
CA LEU A 58 -2.06 5.75 17.56
C LEU A 58 -1.35 7.11 17.49
N ASN A 59 -0.54 7.30 16.47
CA ASN A 59 0.07 8.59 16.16
C ASN A 59 -0.98 9.58 15.62
N ASN A 60 -0.96 10.80 16.15
CA ASN A 60 -1.84 11.88 15.71
C ASN A 60 -1.20 12.80 14.66
N HIS A 61 0.10 12.63 14.37
CA HIS A 61 0.80 13.46 13.41
C HIS A 61 0.67 12.91 11.98
N PRO A 62 0.48 13.80 10.99
CA PRO A 62 0.50 13.43 9.59
C PRO A 62 1.90 12.97 9.16
N SER A 63 1.95 12.05 8.19
CA SER A 63 3.17 11.72 7.45
C SER A 63 3.14 12.41 6.08
N GLN A 64 3.91 11.92 5.12
CA GLN A 64 3.95 12.44 3.77
C GLN A 64 4.12 11.32 2.75
N GLY A 65 3.56 11.49 1.54
CA GLY A 65 3.69 10.54 0.44
C GLY A 65 3.48 11.19 -0.92
N TYR A 66 3.60 10.39 -1.98
CA TYR A 66 3.49 10.83 -3.36
C TYR A 66 2.31 10.17 -4.08
N TYR A 67 1.87 10.75 -5.19
CA TYR A 67 1.14 10.01 -6.22
C TYR A 67 2.17 9.39 -7.16
N LEU A 68 2.07 8.09 -7.36
CA LEU A 68 3.03 7.33 -8.18
C LEU A 68 2.32 6.69 -9.37
N ALA A 69 3.00 6.60 -10.49
CA ALA A 69 2.62 5.76 -11.62
C ALA A 69 3.69 4.70 -11.87
N SER A 70 3.25 3.51 -12.24
CA SER A 70 4.08 2.46 -12.85
C SER A 70 3.40 2.03 -14.14
N LYS A 71 4.20 1.68 -15.12
CA LYS A 71 3.72 0.90 -16.27
C LYS A 71 3.92 -0.59 -15.98
N ASP A 72 3.05 -1.44 -16.49
CA ASP A 72 3.26 -2.88 -16.51
C ASP A 72 4.58 -3.20 -17.24
N SER A 73 5.34 -4.15 -16.70
CA SER A 73 6.67 -4.48 -17.18
C SER A 73 6.82 -5.99 -17.34
N GLN A 74 7.51 -6.39 -18.41
CA GLN A 74 7.91 -7.78 -18.66
C GLN A 74 9.31 -8.07 -18.14
N ILE A 75 9.92 -7.16 -17.35
CA ILE A 75 11.31 -7.29 -16.90
C ILE A 75 11.61 -8.61 -16.18
N LEU A 76 10.65 -9.17 -15.43
CA LEU A 76 10.80 -10.50 -14.81
C LEU A 76 10.89 -11.61 -15.86
N ARG A 77 10.06 -11.57 -16.90
CA ARG A 77 10.07 -12.51 -18.02
C ARG A 77 11.38 -12.41 -18.80
N ASP A 78 11.79 -11.20 -19.13
CA ASP A 78 12.99 -10.94 -19.94
C ASP A 78 14.28 -11.41 -19.24
N ASN A 79 14.26 -11.44 -17.90
CA ASN A 79 15.40 -11.84 -17.08
C ASN A 79 15.26 -13.24 -16.47
N GLN A 80 14.20 -14.00 -16.78
CA GLN A 80 13.96 -15.31 -16.18
C GLN A 80 15.08 -16.32 -16.47
N ASN A 81 15.77 -16.14 -17.61
CA ASN A 81 16.93 -16.95 -18.01
C ASN A 81 18.16 -16.79 -17.12
N LYS A 82 18.17 -15.86 -16.15
CA LYS A 82 19.21 -15.72 -15.12
C LYS A 82 19.01 -16.69 -13.96
N LEU A 83 17.80 -17.23 -13.82
CA LEU A 83 17.44 -18.11 -12.71
C LEU A 83 18.02 -19.52 -12.93
N ARG A 84 18.49 -20.14 -11.84
CA ARG A 84 19.13 -21.46 -11.84
C ARG A 84 18.52 -22.37 -10.77
N ASN A 85 18.58 -23.68 -11.01
CA ASN A 85 18.11 -24.73 -10.10
C ASN A 85 16.62 -24.62 -9.74
N GLN A 86 15.82 -24.22 -10.73
CA GLN A 86 14.38 -24.02 -10.58
C GLN A 86 13.70 -24.07 -11.96
N SER A 87 12.47 -24.56 -11.96
CA SER A 87 11.56 -24.52 -13.10
C SER A 87 10.72 -23.24 -13.02
N VAL A 88 10.80 -22.40 -14.06
CA VAL A 88 10.19 -21.06 -14.08
C VAL A 88 9.15 -20.97 -15.18
N SER A 89 8.01 -20.34 -14.87
CA SER A 89 6.99 -19.94 -15.83
C SER A 89 6.57 -18.49 -15.58
N TYR A 90 6.08 -17.81 -16.62
CA TYR A 90 5.58 -16.44 -16.53
C TYR A 90 4.11 -16.40 -16.93
N ASN A 91 3.28 -15.76 -16.11
CA ASN A 91 1.87 -15.50 -16.40
C ASN A 91 1.73 -14.07 -16.90
N GLU A 92 1.42 -13.91 -18.19
CA GLU A 92 1.31 -12.63 -18.87
C GLU A 92 0.16 -11.77 -18.31
N GLU A 93 -1.03 -12.35 -18.09
CA GLU A 93 -2.20 -11.60 -17.58
C GLU A 93 -1.96 -11.01 -16.20
N LYS A 94 -1.22 -11.74 -15.37
CA LYS A 94 -0.91 -11.36 -13.98
C LYS A 94 0.42 -10.63 -13.84
N HIS A 95 1.22 -10.53 -14.90
CA HIS A 95 2.61 -10.08 -14.86
C HIS A 95 3.42 -10.75 -13.73
N GLN A 96 3.30 -12.07 -13.62
CA GLN A 96 3.77 -12.84 -12.47
C GLN A 96 4.72 -13.96 -12.88
N LEU A 97 5.89 -13.98 -12.27
CA LEU A 97 6.82 -15.09 -12.36
C LEU A 97 6.45 -16.15 -11.31
N ASN A 98 6.32 -17.40 -11.74
CA ASN A 98 6.14 -18.55 -10.85
C ASN A 98 7.37 -19.43 -10.95
N SER A 99 7.94 -19.79 -9.81
CA SER A 99 9.10 -20.64 -9.70
C SER A 99 8.85 -21.82 -8.77
N ILE A 100 9.29 -22.99 -9.20
CA ILE A 100 9.33 -24.22 -8.41
C ILE A 100 10.79 -24.64 -8.32
N LEU A 101 11.31 -24.83 -7.11
CA LEU A 101 12.71 -25.21 -6.91
C LEU A 101 12.92 -26.69 -7.25
N ASP A 102 14.02 -27.00 -7.95
CA ASP A 102 14.36 -28.39 -8.29
C ASP A 102 14.67 -29.22 -7.03
N SER A 103 15.07 -28.56 -5.94
CA SER A 103 15.31 -29.16 -4.64
C SER A 103 14.83 -28.24 -3.51
N PRO A 104 13.90 -28.69 -2.65
CA PRO A 104 13.40 -27.87 -1.55
C PRO A 104 14.47 -27.47 -0.55
N ILE A 105 14.46 -26.21 -0.10
CA ILE A 105 15.47 -25.65 0.79
C ILE A 105 14.96 -25.65 2.24
N LEU A 106 15.66 -26.30 3.15
CA LEU A 106 15.30 -26.31 4.58
C LEU A 106 15.41 -24.91 5.20
N LEU A 107 14.33 -24.47 5.85
CA LEU A 107 14.28 -23.19 6.55
C LEU A 107 14.82 -23.33 7.98
N ALA A 108 15.43 -22.25 8.47
CA ALA A 108 15.83 -22.16 9.87
C ALA A 108 14.58 -22.22 10.77
N ALA A 109 14.58 -23.13 11.74
CA ALA A 109 13.39 -23.48 12.53
C ALA A 109 12.74 -22.30 13.27
N GLN A 110 13.53 -21.35 13.77
CA GLN A 110 13.03 -20.20 14.54
C GLN A 110 12.98 -18.91 13.72
N ALA A 111 13.81 -18.81 12.67
CA ALA A 111 13.94 -17.59 11.88
C ALA A 111 14.04 -17.92 10.38
N PRO A 112 12.95 -18.41 9.73
CA PRO A 112 12.93 -18.76 8.31
C PRO A 112 13.47 -17.66 7.39
N GLN A 113 13.23 -16.40 7.77
CA GLN A 113 13.72 -15.21 7.07
C GLN A 113 15.25 -15.17 6.93
N GLN A 114 16.03 -15.79 7.82
CA GLN A 114 17.49 -15.85 7.66
C GLN A 114 17.91 -16.71 6.46
N THR A 115 17.20 -17.82 6.22
CA THR A 115 17.42 -18.64 5.01
C THR A 115 16.90 -17.92 3.78
N LEU A 116 15.71 -17.33 3.86
CA LEU A 116 15.11 -16.61 2.73
C LEU A 116 15.90 -15.37 2.33
N ASN A 117 16.43 -14.58 3.26
CA ASN A 117 17.29 -13.44 2.95
C ASN A 117 18.56 -13.87 2.19
N ARG A 118 19.18 -14.98 2.58
CA ARG A 118 20.34 -15.54 1.87
C ARG A 118 19.97 -16.08 0.49
N PHE A 119 18.77 -16.65 0.35
CA PHE A 119 18.24 -17.10 -0.93
C PHE A 119 17.98 -15.91 -1.87
N LEU A 120 17.26 -14.90 -1.37
CA LEU A 120 16.87 -13.66 -2.05
C LEU A 120 18.06 -12.79 -2.47
N ALA A 121 19.15 -12.81 -1.71
CA ALA A 121 20.37 -12.05 -2.01
C ALA A 121 21.10 -12.50 -3.28
N LYS A 122 20.80 -13.70 -3.80
CA LYS A 122 21.43 -14.25 -5.01
C LYS A 122 20.53 -14.00 -6.22
N GLN A 123 21.01 -13.24 -7.20
CA GLN A 123 20.24 -12.90 -8.40
C GLN A 123 19.83 -14.13 -9.24
N GLN A 124 20.61 -15.21 -9.18
CA GLN A 124 20.29 -16.49 -9.82
C GLN A 124 19.16 -17.26 -9.13
N ASN A 125 18.73 -16.82 -7.93
CA ASN A 125 17.66 -17.45 -7.18
C ASN A 125 16.36 -16.67 -7.31
N VAL A 126 16.42 -15.34 -7.12
CA VAL A 126 15.28 -14.42 -7.23
C VAL A 126 15.73 -13.15 -7.93
N LEU A 127 14.98 -12.72 -8.94
CA LEU A 127 15.26 -11.47 -9.66
C LEU A 127 15.00 -10.28 -8.75
N PHE A 128 15.87 -9.27 -8.77
CA PHE A 128 15.70 -8.03 -7.99
C PHE A 128 15.48 -8.24 -6.48
N GLY A 129 15.94 -9.38 -5.93
CA GLY A 129 15.61 -9.76 -4.56
C GLY A 129 16.07 -8.75 -3.49
N ASN A 130 17.15 -8.01 -3.74
CA ASN A 130 17.64 -6.95 -2.87
C ASN A 130 16.68 -5.76 -2.68
N GLN A 131 15.61 -5.69 -3.48
CA GLN A 131 14.59 -4.64 -3.41
C GLN A 131 13.35 -5.10 -2.65
N TYR A 132 13.38 -6.27 -2.04
CA TYR A 132 12.30 -6.79 -1.22
C TYR A 132 12.71 -6.94 0.24
N SER A 133 11.75 -6.82 1.15
CA SER A 133 11.94 -6.99 2.59
C SER A 133 10.82 -7.83 3.18
N TYR A 134 11.15 -8.64 4.18
CA TYR A 134 10.19 -9.50 4.86
C TYR A 134 9.05 -8.68 5.48
N GLU A 135 7.81 -9.09 5.23
CA GLU A 135 6.63 -8.45 5.78
C GLU A 135 5.84 -9.43 6.67
N PRO A 136 6.01 -9.37 8.01
CA PRO A 136 5.41 -10.32 8.92
C PRO A 136 3.89 -10.23 8.97
N ASN A 137 3.29 -9.04 8.81
CA ASN A 137 1.85 -8.85 8.94
C ASN A 137 1.05 -9.51 7.80
N LEU A 138 1.71 -9.77 6.67
CA LEU A 138 1.15 -10.44 5.50
C LEU A 138 1.54 -11.92 5.41
N SER A 139 2.42 -12.37 6.29
CA SER A 139 2.99 -13.71 6.27
C SER A 139 2.18 -14.69 7.11
N THR A 140 2.15 -15.94 6.66
CA THR A 140 1.61 -17.08 7.42
C THR A 140 2.66 -18.18 7.52
N LYS A 141 2.34 -19.26 8.24
CA LYS A 141 3.24 -20.42 8.39
C LYS A 141 3.67 -21.02 7.03
N ASN A 142 2.74 -21.07 6.07
CA ASN A 142 2.93 -21.75 4.80
C ASN A 142 3.19 -20.78 3.63
N ASN A 143 3.02 -19.48 3.86
CA ASN A 143 3.26 -18.45 2.85
C ASN A 143 4.01 -17.28 3.48
N ILE A 144 5.31 -17.16 3.20
CA ILE A 144 6.14 -16.07 3.69
C ILE A 144 6.17 -14.96 2.64
N VAL A 145 5.74 -13.76 3.04
CA VAL A 145 5.60 -12.62 2.14
C VAL A 145 6.78 -11.66 2.31
N TYR A 146 7.33 -11.24 1.18
CA TYR A 146 8.23 -10.10 1.09
C TYR A 146 7.59 -9.04 0.21
N ILE A 147 7.72 -7.78 0.60
CA ILE A 147 7.20 -6.62 -0.11
C ILE A 147 8.35 -5.80 -0.70
N GLU A 148 8.09 -5.16 -1.83
CA GLU A 148 9.04 -4.29 -2.50
C GLU A 148 9.25 -3.01 -1.67
N LYS A 149 10.52 -2.62 -1.51
CA LYS A 149 10.94 -1.45 -0.75
C LYS A 149 11.86 -0.58 -1.60
N ARG A 150 11.45 0.67 -1.77
CA ARG A 150 12.17 1.71 -2.51
C ARG A 150 12.51 2.87 -1.59
N LYS A 151 13.34 3.79 -2.08
CA LYS A 151 13.63 5.06 -1.40
C LYS A 151 12.36 5.86 -1.10
N ILE A 152 11.34 5.77 -1.96
CA ILE A 152 10.06 6.48 -1.86
C ILE A 152 9.08 5.84 -0.87
N GLY A 153 9.29 4.57 -0.49
CA GLY A 153 8.43 3.83 0.45
C GLY A 153 8.35 2.33 0.15
N GLN A 154 7.45 1.65 0.87
CA GLN A 154 7.17 0.22 0.76
C GLN A 154 5.84 -0.04 0.04
N PHE A 155 5.75 -1.12 -0.72
CA PHE A 155 4.59 -1.44 -1.56
C PHE A 155 3.89 -2.68 -1.03
N TYR A 156 2.78 -2.47 -0.32
CA TYR A 156 1.97 -3.57 0.18
C TYR A 156 1.15 -4.23 -0.92
N GLU A 157 0.97 -3.61 -2.08
CA GLU A 157 0.14 -4.20 -3.14
C GLU A 157 0.69 -5.52 -3.68
N PHE A 158 -0.17 -6.41 -4.16
CA PHE A 158 0.25 -7.71 -4.71
C PHE A 158 1.25 -7.59 -5.88
N ASP A 159 1.27 -6.46 -6.59
CA ASP A 159 2.18 -6.18 -7.71
C ASP A 159 3.65 -6.07 -7.30
N GLY A 160 3.93 -5.79 -6.02
CA GLY A 160 5.28 -5.63 -5.50
C GLY A 160 5.62 -6.70 -4.46
N ARG A 161 5.16 -7.94 -4.64
CA ARG A 161 5.36 -9.01 -3.64
C ARG A 161 6.13 -10.21 -4.18
N ILE A 162 6.85 -10.85 -3.27
CA ILE A 162 7.27 -12.24 -3.39
C ILE A 162 6.50 -13.05 -2.35
N ASN A 163 5.82 -14.10 -2.79
CA ASN A 163 5.14 -15.07 -1.94
C ASN A 163 5.94 -16.38 -1.99
N PHE A 164 6.67 -16.67 -0.91
CA PHE A 164 7.43 -17.91 -0.75
C PHE A 164 6.51 -19.01 -0.21
N GLN A 165 6.44 -20.11 -0.94
CA GLN A 165 5.61 -21.28 -0.59
C GLN A 165 6.41 -22.24 0.28
N ILE A 166 5.87 -22.56 1.46
CA ILE A 166 6.53 -23.38 2.46
C ILE A 166 5.73 -24.67 2.71
N GLU A 167 6.40 -25.81 2.57
CA GLU A 167 5.86 -27.14 2.87
C GLU A 167 6.84 -27.86 3.79
N ASP A 168 6.37 -28.43 4.89
CA ASP A 168 7.20 -29.16 5.87
C ASP A 168 8.49 -28.44 6.28
N ASN A 169 8.37 -27.13 6.54
CA ASN A 169 9.49 -26.23 6.89
C ASN A 169 10.57 -26.13 5.80
N ARG A 170 10.20 -26.37 4.54
CA ARG A 170 11.06 -26.23 3.36
C ARG A 170 10.45 -25.24 2.38
N LEU A 171 11.30 -24.39 1.81
CA LEU A 171 10.94 -23.58 0.66
C LEU A 171 10.84 -24.48 -0.57
N VAL A 172 9.65 -24.55 -1.17
CA VAL A 172 9.39 -25.35 -2.39
C VAL A 172 9.33 -24.51 -3.66
N GLY A 173 8.96 -23.23 -3.54
CA GLY A 173 8.77 -22.37 -4.69
C GLY A 173 8.39 -20.95 -4.27
N TYR A 174 8.22 -20.08 -5.25
CA TYR A 174 7.75 -18.73 -5.01
C TYR A 174 7.00 -18.15 -6.20
N GLN A 175 6.17 -17.16 -5.90
CA GLN A 175 5.53 -16.30 -6.89
C GLN A 175 6.05 -14.89 -6.71
N GLN A 176 6.48 -14.25 -7.80
CA GLN A 176 7.04 -12.92 -7.79
C GLN A 176 6.29 -12.00 -8.75
N ARG A 177 5.95 -10.80 -8.24
CA ARG A 177 5.62 -9.62 -9.05
C ARG A 177 6.51 -8.46 -8.65
N TYR A 178 6.74 -7.56 -9.60
CA TYR A 178 7.69 -6.47 -9.47
C TYR A 178 7.10 -5.19 -10.05
N ILE A 179 7.18 -4.10 -9.30
CA ILE A 179 6.79 -2.77 -9.75
C ILE A 179 8.03 -2.10 -10.33
N ASP A 180 7.99 -1.88 -11.63
CA ASP A 180 9.08 -1.27 -12.39
C ASP A 180 8.85 0.23 -12.62
N ASP A 181 9.87 0.97 -13.08
CA ASP A 181 9.75 2.34 -13.60
C ASP A 181 8.75 3.26 -12.85
N ILE A 182 8.97 3.42 -11.54
CA ILE A 182 8.08 4.22 -10.70
C ILE A 182 8.31 5.72 -10.93
N ASN A 183 7.30 6.40 -11.44
CA ASN A 183 7.30 7.83 -11.72
C ASN A 183 6.46 8.60 -10.70
N VAL A 184 6.99 9.72 -10.21
CA VAL A 184 6.28 10.63 -9.31
C VAL A 184 5.40 11.57 -10.14
N LEU A 185 4.10 11.55 -9.90
CA LEU A 185 3.12 12.33 -10.67
C LEU A 185 2.85 13.71 -10.08
N ARG A 186 3.05 13.87 -8.78
CA ARG A 186 2.73 15.08 -8.02
C ARG A 186 3.77 15.31 -6.94
N GLU A 187 3.87 16.56 -6.50
CA GLU A 187 4.68 16.90 -5.32
C GLU A 187 4.27 16.08 -4.09
N LYS A 188 5.19 15.98 -3.13
CA LYS A 188 4.96 15.30 -1.86
C LYS A 188 3.81 15.98 -1.11
N GLN A 189 2.83 15.20 -0.65
CA GLN A 189 1.66 15.70 0.07
C GLN A 189 1.60 15.10 1.48
N ALA A 190 1.00 15.85 2.41
CA ALA A 190 0.75 15.37 3.75
C ALA A 190 -0.31 14.26 3.73
N THR A 191 -0.15 13.26 4.59
CA THR A 191 -1.16 12.21 4.82
C THR A 191 -2.00 12.53 6.04
N ILE A 192 -3.15 11.88 6.19
CA ILE A 192 -3.84 11.76 7.48
C ILE A 192 -2.96 10.98 8.48
N SER A 193 -3.27 11.12 9.76
CA SER A 193 -2.59 10.41 10.85
C SER A 193 -3.10 8.97 11.02
N GLU A 194 -2.36 8.14 11.77
CA GLU A 194 -2.80 6.79 12.16
C GLU A 194 -4.17 6.84 12.87
N ARG A 195 -4.34 7.82 13.77
CA ARG A 195 -5.61 8.04 14.49
C ARG A 195 -6.76 8.30 13.53
N HIS A 196 -6.60 9.23 12.60
CA HIS A 196 -7.65 9.58 11.66
C HIS A 196 -8.02 8.36 10.80
N ALA A 197 -7.06 7.55 10.34
CA ALA A 197 -7.37 6.34 9.58
C ALA A 197 -8.26 5.35 10.34
N VAL A 198 -7.97 5.13 11.63
CA VAL A 198 -8.80 4.26 12.49
C VAL A 198 -10.18 4.87 12.73
N ASP A 199 -10.25 6.17 13.00
CA ASP A 199 -11.52 6.89 13.18
C ASP A 199 -12.39 6.82 11.90
N SER A 200 -11.78 6.94 10.71
CA SER A 200 -12.47 6.78 9.42
C SER A 200 -13.03 5.37 9.24
N LEU A 201 -12.28 4.33 9.60
CA LEU A 201 -12.78 2.95 9.51
C LEU A 201 -13.94 2.70 10.48
N TYR A 202 -13.83 3.18 11.72
CA TYR A 202 -14.87 3.01 12.73
C TYR A 202 -16.17 3.71 12.33
N THR A 203 -16.09 5.00 11.96
CA THR A 203 -17.26 5.80 11.56
C THR A 203 -18.00 5.31 10.33
N ASN A 204 -17.33 4.51 9.50
CA ASN A 204 -17.93 3.88 8.31
C ASN A 204 -18.27 2.39 8.52
N ASN A 205 -18.26 1.90 9.77
CA ASN A 205 -18.60 0.52 10.14
C ASN A 205 -17.69 -0.55 9.52
N GLU A 206 -16.43 -0.22 9.20
CA GLU A 206 -15.46 -1.18 8.64
C GLU A 206 -14.67 -1.93 9.72
N ILE A 207 -14.76 -1.49 10.99
CA ILE A 207 -14.25 -2.22 12.15
C ILE A 207 -15.46 -2.65 13.00
N PRO A 208 -15.85 -3.94 12.97
CA PRO A 208 -16.96 -4.45 13.77
C PRO A 208 -16.69 -4.31 15.28
N SER A 209 -17.75 -4.28 16.08
CA SER A 209 -17.66 -4.42 17.54
C SER A 209 -16.93 -5.71 17.93
N ASN A 210 -16.29 -5.73 19.10
CA ASN A 210 -15.45 -6.83 19.60
C ASN A 210 -14.21 -7.11 18.72
N SER A 211 -13.72 -6.10 18.00
CA SER A 211 -12.49 -6.18 17.23
C SER A 211 -11.27 -5.79 18.07
N GLN A 212 -10.12 -6.32 17.70
CA GLN A 212 -8.83 -5.92 18.25
C GLN A 212 -7.91 -5.49 17.12
N ILE A 213 -7.57 -4.20 17.07
CA ILE A 213 -6.59 -3.65 16.12
C ILE A 213 -5.21 -4.14 16.54
N ARG A 214 -4.58 -4.90 15.65
CA ARG A 214 -3.28 -5.55 15.86
C ARG A 214 -2.13 -4.68 15.40
N TRP A 215 -2.27 -4.06 14.24
CA TRP A 215 -1.24 -3.24 13.62
C TRP A 215 -1.87 -2.22 12.66
N ILE A 216 -1.11 -1.15 12.41
CA ILE A 216 -1.42 -0.12 11.42
C ILE A 216 -0.13 0.27 10.73
N GLU A 217 -0.12 0.24 9.40
CA GLU A 217 1.08 0.56 8.61
C GLU A 217 0.75 1.45 7.41
N LEU A 218 1.65 2.39 7.12
CA LEU A 218 1.60 3.24 5.94
C LEU A 218 2.41 2.56 4.82
N ALA A 219 1.76 2.27 3.71
CA ALA A 219 2.40 1.68 2.55
C ALA A 219 1.71 2.13 1.26
N TYR A 220 2.38 1.99 0.13
CA TYR A 220 1.77 2.23 -1.18
C TYR A 220 0.86 1.06 -1.56
N GLY A 221 -0.36 1.40 -1.96
CA GLY A 221 -1.37 0.49 -2.51
C GLY A 221 -1.88 0.98 -3.85
N ARG A 222 -2.49 0.09 -4.64
CA ARG A 222 -3.08 0.46 -5.93
C ARG A 222 -4.35 1.27 -5.73
N LEU A 223 -4.37 2.49 -6.25
CA LEU A 223 -5.59 3.28 -6.32
C LEU A 223 -6.46 2.87 -7.51
N LEU A 224 -5.84 2.77 -8.70
CA LEU A 224 -6.52 2.40 -9.93
C LEU A 224 -5.52 1.84 -10.96
N LYS A 225 -6.01 0.99 -11.85
CA LYS A 225 -5.27 0.50 -13.01
C LYS A 225 -6.09 0.80 -14.27
N VAL A 226 -5.48 1.44 -15.25
CA VAL A 226 -6.08 1.79 -16.55
C VAL A 226 -5.13 1.31 -17.64
N LYS A 227 -5.58 0.29 -18.39
CA LYS A 227 -4.72 -0.45 -19.33
C LYS A 227 -3.44 -0.93 -18.62
N GLU A 228 -2.29 -0.60 -19.17
CA GLU A 228 -0.95 -0.95 -18.66
C GLU A 228 -0.45 0.01 -17.57
N ASN A 229 -1.21 1.06 -17.21
CA ASN A 229 -0.77 2.04 -16.22
C ASN A 229 -1.46 1.82 -14.88
N THR A 230 -0.65 1.73 -13.82
CA THR A 230 -1.13 1.58 -12.45
C THR A 230 -0.75 2.80 -11.63
N ILE A 231 -1.72 3.36 -10.91
CA ILE A 231 -1.52 4.48 -10.00
C ILE A 231 -1.47 3.96 -8.57
N TYR A 232 -0.41 4.33 -7.85
CA TYR A 232 -0.23 4.01 -6.44
C TYR A 232 -0.29 5.28 -5.60
N ILE A 233 -0.90 5.14 -4.42
CA ILE A 233 -0.96 6.18 -3.40
C ILE A 233 -0.59 5.58 -2.04
N PRO A 234 -0.10 6.38 -1.08
CA PRO A 234 -0.02 5.95 0.31
C PRO A 234 -1.40 5.58 0.83
N MET A 235 -1.47 4.45 1.53
CA MET A 235 -2.65 3.95 2.20
C MET A 235 -2.28 3.50 3.61
N TRP A 236 -3.19 3.73 4.55
CA TRP A 236 -3.14 3.10 5.86
C TRP A 236 -3.75 1.71 5.76
N TYR A 237 -2.95 0.69 6.04
CA TYR A 237 -3.38 -0.69 6.18
C TYR A 237 -3.61 -0.96 7.65
N VAL A 238 -4.83 -1.34 8.02
CA VAL A 238 -5.23 -1.59 9.41
C VAL A 238 -5.60 -3.06 9.55
N GLY A 239 -4.75 -3.80 10.26
CA GLY A 239 -4.97 -5.21 10.57
C GLY A 239 -5.70 -5.38 11.89
N PHE A 240 -6.82 -6.09 11.89
CA PHE A 240 -7.59 -6.39 13.08
C PHE A 240 -8.14 -7.82 13.10
N THR A 241 -8.46 -8.30 14.30
CA THR A 241 -9.10 -9.59 14.52
C THR A 241 -10.41 -9.39 15.27
N THR A 242 -11.48 -10.01 14.82
CA THR A 242 -12.78 -9.98 15.50
C THR A 242 -12.92 -11.18 16.43
N LYS A 243 -13.49 -10.98 17.62
CA LYS A 243 -13.76 -12.06 18.57
C LYS A 243 -14.54 -13.20 17.90
N GLY A 244 -14.04 -14.43 18.04
CA GLY A 244 -14.61 -15.62 17.38
C GLY A 244 -14.01 -15.94 16.01
N SER A 245 -13.31 -14.99 15.37
CA SER A 245 -12.50 -15.26 14.19
C SER A 245 -11.04 -15.53 14.56
N LYS A 246 -10.43 -16.50 13.88
CA LYS A 246 -8.98 -16.75 13.94
C LYS A 246 -8.23 -16.04 12.80
N SER A 247 -8.93 -15.43 11.85
CA SER A 247 -8.31 -14.75 10.70
C SER A 247 -8.05 -13.27 11.00
N MET A 248 -6.90 -12.78 10.52
CA MET A 248 -6.60 -11.36 10.44
C MET A 248 -7.38 -10.77 9.27
N GLN A 249 -8.09 -9.67 9.51
CA GLN A 249 -8.71 -8.85 8.47
C GLN A 249 -7.86 -7.60 8.26
N ILE A 250 -7.76 -7.13 7.01
CA ILE A 250 -6.99 -5.94 6.66
C ILE A 250 -7.92 -4.98 5.93
N SER A 251 -8.13 -3.80 6.50
CA SER A 251 -8.81 -2.70 5.82
C SER A 251 -7.82 -1.66 5.32
N LYS A 252 -8.18 -0.97 4.24
CA LYS A 252 -7.34 0.03 3.57
C LYS A 252 -8.02 1.40 3.60
N VAL A 253 -7.28 2.43 3.99
CA VAL A 253 -7.74 3.82 3.95
C VAL A 253 -6.79 4.63 3.10
N ASN A 254 -7.33 5.40 2.16
CA ASN A 254 -6.57 6.38 1.39
C ASN A 254 -5.90 7.37 2.34
N ALA A 255 -4.57 7.41 2.35
CA ALA A 255 -3.85 8.23 3.32
C ALA A 255 -3.92 9.73 3.00
N PHE A 256 -4.37 10.15 1.82
CA PHE A 256 -4.59 11.57 1.52
C PHE A 256 -5.99 12.04 1.91
N SER A 257 -7.02 11.22 1.70
CA SER A 257 -8.42 11.65 1.86
C SER A 257 -9.16 11.08 3.07
N GLY A 258 -8.67 10.01 3.70
CA GLY A 258 -9.44 9.27 4.72
C GLY A 258 -10.54 8.39 4.13
N ALA A 259 -10.68 8.33 2.81
CA ALA A 259 -11.66 7.47 2.17
C ALA A 259 -11.27 5.99 2.29
N ILE A 260 -12.25 5.13 2.55
CA ILE A 260 -12.03 3.68 2.60
C ILE A 260 -11.87 3.14 1.19
N ILE A 261 -10.85 2.32 1.00
CA ILE A 261 -10.61 1.61 -0.24
C ILE A 261 -11.22 0.22 -0.11
N LYS A 262 -12.35 0.02 -0.79
CA LYS A 262 -12.97 -1.30 -0.95
C LYS A 262 -12.35 -1.97 -2.17
N GLU A 263 -11.93 -3.23 -2.01
CA GLU A 263 -11.57 -4.03 -3.17
C GLU A 263 -12.86 -4.45 -3.90
N ASP A 264 -13.01 -4.00 -5.15
CA ASP A 264 -14.05 -4.53 -6.04
C ASP A 264 -13.80 -6.04 -6.24
N GLN A 265 -14.55 -6.90 -5.55
CA GLN A 265 -14.52 -8.35 -5.80
C GLN A 265 -15.00 -8.73 -7.22
N ASN A 266 -15.62 -7.80 -7.95
CA ASN A 266 -16.20 -7.99 -9.29
C ASN A 266 -15.24 -7.79 -10.47
N ARG A 267 -13.91 -7.76 -10.25
CA ARG A 267 -12.90 -7.70 -11.35
C ARG A 267 -12.12 -9.00 -11.56
N GLN A 268 -12.66 -10.14 -11.13
CA GLN A 268 -12.32 -11.42 -11.73
C GLN A 268 -13.15 -11.57 -13.00
N VAL A 269 -12.46 -11.55 -14.14
CA VAL A 269 -13.02 -11.75 -15.47
C VAL A 269 -13.90 -13.01 -15.46
N LYS A 270 -15.15 -12.89 -15.93
CA LYS A 270 -16.00 -14.02 -16.29
C LYS A 270 -15.19 -14.95 -17.18
N VAL A 271 -14.90 -16.16 -16.70
CA VAL A 271 -14.58 -17.28 -17.58
C VAL A 271 -15.90 -17.66 -18.24
N SER A 272 -16.04 -17.32 -19.51
CA SER A 272 -17.06 -17.90 -20.37
C SER A 272 -16.79 -19.41 -20.49
N GLU A 273 -17.82 -20.21 -20.19
CA GLU A 273 -17.93 -21.61 -20.60
C GLU A 273 -17.84 -21.76 -22.13
#